data_AF-A0A7W0KEY7-F1
#
_entry.id   AF-A0A7W0KEY7-F1
#
_cell.length_a   1.000
_cell.length_b   1.000
_cell.length_c   1.000
_cell.angle_alpha   90.00
_cell.angle_beta   90.00
_cell.angle_gamma   90.00
#
_symmetry.space_group_name_H-M   'P 1'
#
loop_
_entity.id
_entity.type
_entity.pdbx_description
1 polymer ?
#
loop_
_entity_poly.entity_id
_entity_poly.type
_entity_poly.pdbx_seq_one_letter_code
_entity_poly.pdbx_strand_id
1 'polypeptide(L)'
;MDSLLSGLFGDKDDDTQSRGRAQDFINRYDDGAPHENITDEEALNNYQAVAGRLTPQELEDSAAEAYERMSPDERRAMARFLNDRSDVQFDQLRDDPRGLAQMTSRVQSRQPDGLAGLLGGLGGGGMGGMLSDVLGGDNDRNRQRQGGGGMGDMLQNPIARAALGGIAAMAMRKIIR
;
A
#
# COMPACT_ATOMS: atom_id res chain seq x y z
N MET A 1 -29.77 -34.07 10.63
CA MET A 1 -29.03 -34.13 9.35
C MET A 1 -29.06 -32.72 8.76
N ASP A 2 -28.47 -31.74 9.46
CA ASP A 2 -28.80 -30.31 9.24
C ASP A 2 -27.58 -29.41 9.05
N SER A 3 -26.38 -29.99 8.91
CA SER A 3 -25.12 -29.22 8.80
C SER A 3 -24.51 -29.21 7.38
N LEU A 4 -25.19 -29.79 6.39
CA LEU A 4 -24.70 -29.86 5.00
C LEU A 4 -25.21 -28.74 4.09
N LEU A 5 -26.06 -27.84 4.60
CA LEU A 5 -26.60 -26.70 3.85
C LEU A 5 -26.03 -25.33 4.27
N SER A 6 -25.22 -25.27 5.34
CA SER A 6 -24.66 -24.01 5.87
C SER A 6 -23.41 -23.52 5.13
N GLY A 7 -22.85 -24.32 4.21
CA GLY A 7 -21.62 -24.01 3.47
C GLY A 7 -21.81 -23.47 2.05
N LEU A 8 -23.05 -23.32 1.57
CA LEU A 8 -23.35 -22.89 0.19
C LEU A 8 -23.73 -21.41 0.07
N PHE A 9 -23.74 -20.66 1.18
CA PHE A 9 -24.12 -19.24 1.23
C PHE A 9 -23.02 -18.34 1.81
N GLY A 10 -21.77 -18.76 1.78
CA GLY A 10 -20.63 -17.93 2.18
C GLY A 10 -20.12 -17.10 1.00
N ASP A 11 -20.84 -16.06 0.58
CA ASP A 11 -20.29 -15.02 -0.33
C ASP A 11 -21.19 -13.76 -0.40
N LYS A 12 -21.73 -13.29 0.74
CA LYS A 12 -22.41 -11.98 0.81
C LYS A 12 -21.96 -11.15 2.02
N ASP A 13 -21.53 -11.82 3.08
CA ASP A 13 -20.97 -11.17 4.27
C ASP A 13 -19.55 -10.63 4.03
N ASP A 14 -18.76 -11.26 3.16
CA ASP A 14 -17.40 -10.79 2.83
C ASP A 14 -17.41 -9.47 2.05
N ASP A 15 -18.33 -9.29 1.10
CA ASP A 15 -18.45 -8.05 0.33
C ASP A 15 -18.90 -6.87 1.21
N THR A 16 -19.86 -7.10 2.10
CA THR A 16 -20.36 -6.07 3.01
C THR A 16 -19.33 -5.68 4.07
N GLN A 17 -18.59 -6.65 4.62
CA GLN A 17 -17.47 -6.37 5.51
C GLN A 17 -16.29 -5.70 4.80
N SER A 18 -16.01 -6.06 3.55
CA SER A 18 -14.92 -5.46 2.77
C SER A 18 -15.22 -3.99 2.45
N ARG A 19 -16.47 -3.67 2.07
CA ARG A 19 -16.92 -2.29 1.88
C ARG A 19 -16.87 -1.47 3.18
N GLY A 20 -17.29 -2.06 4.29
CA GLY A 20 -17.22 -1.41 5.60
C GLY A 20 -15.79 -1.06 6.02
N ARG A 21 -14.85 -2.00 5.82
CA ARG A 21 -13.41 -1.79 6.08
C ARG A 21 -12.81 -0.70 5.20
N ALA A 22 -13.13 -0.71 3.91
CA ALA A 22 -12.64 0.30 2.99
C ALA A 22 -13.20 1.70 3.29
N GLN A 23 -14.46 1.80 3.69
CA GLN A 23 -15.06 3.07 4.11
C GLN A 23 -14.42 3.59 5.40
N ASP A 24 -14.18 2.73 6.39
CA ASP A 24 -13.49 3.08 7.63
C ASP A 24 -12.07 3.61 7.36
N PHE A 25 -11.33 2.95 6.46
CA PHE A 25 -10.01 3.39 6.02
C PHE A 25 -10.03 4.78 5.37
N ILE A 26 -10.98 5.03 4.47
CA ILE A 26 -11.16 6.35 3.82
C ILE A 26 -11.50 7.42 4.86
N ASN A 27 -12.41 7.14 5.79
CA ASN A 27 -12.78 8.09 6.84
C ASN A 27 -11.57 8.43 7.72
N ARG A 28 -10.78 7.43 8.15
CA ARG A 28 -9.55 7.63 8.92
C ARG A 28 -8.49 8.42 8.15
N TYR A 29 -8.41 8.24 6.83
CA TYR A 29 -7.55 9.02 5.95
C TYR A 29 -8.03 10.47 5.79
N ASP A 30 -9.34 10.72 5.77
CA ASP A 30 -9.93 12.05 5.65
C ASP A 30 -9.89 12.83 6.99
N ASP A 31 -10.03 12.15 8.13
CA ASP A 31 -10.10 12.75 9.47
C ASP A 31 -8.74 13.17 10.07
N GLY A 32 -7.61 12.75 9.48
CA GLY A 32 -6.27 13.04 9.99
C GLY A 32 -5.20 13.03 8.90
N ALA A 33 -3.93 13.25 9.25
CA ALA A 33 -2.88 13.15 8.25
C ALA A 33 -2.74 11.67 7.77
N PRO A 34 -2.40 11.42 6.49
CA PRO A 34 -2.30 10.09 5.86
C PRO A 34 -1.52 9.00 6.61
N HIS A 35 -0.74 9.40 7.61
CA HIS A 35 0.25 8.62 8.32
C HIS A 35 0.00 8.56 9.84
N GLU A 36 -1.03 9.25 10.36
CA GLU A 36 -1.32 9.23 11.81
C GLU A 36 -2.20 8.05 12.20
N ASN A 37 -3.23 7.76 11.39
CA ASN A 37 -4.27 6.77 11.71
C ASN A 37 -4.23 5.49 10.84
N ILE A 38 -3.17 5.36 10.03
CA ILE A 38 -2.98 4.27 9.08
C ILE A 38 -1.60 3.67 9.33
N THR A 39 -1.53 2.34 9.50
CA THR A 39 -0.26 1.63 9.62
C THR A 39 0.38 1.40 8.25
N ASP A 40 1.69 1.17 8.21
CA ASP A 40 2.40 0.91 6.95
C ASP A 40 1.86 -0.36 6.26
N GLU A 41 1.61 -1.41 7.04
CA GLU A 41 1.03 -2.67 6.58
C GLU A 41 -0.39 -2.46 6.04
N GLU A 42 -1.20 -1.66 6.71
CA GLU A 42 -2.56 -1.34 6.28
C GLU A 42 -2.56 -0.56 4.96
N ALA A 43 -1.70 0.46 4.83
CA ALA A 43 -1.53 1.20 3.58
C ALA A 43 -1.08 0.29 2.41
N LEU A 44 -0.11 -0.59 2.67
CA LEU A 44 0.43 -1.52 1.68
C LEU A 44 -0.63 -2.52 1.21
N ASN A 45 -1.31 -3.18 2.15
CA ASN A 45 -2.34 -4.19 1.87
C ASN A 45 -3.51 -3.57 1.09
N ASN A 46 -3.98 -2.40 1.53
CA ASN A 46 -5.07 -1.68 0.88
C ASN A 46 -4.67 -1.22 -0.53
N TYR A 47 -3.43 -0.73 -0.72
CA TYR A 47 -2.91 -0.38 -2.05
C TYR A 47 -2.85 -1.59 -2.98
N GLN A 48 -2.28 -2.72 -2.54
CA GLN A 48 -2.20 -3.93 -3.36
C GLN A 48 -3.58 -4.47 -3.74
N ALA A 49 -4.54 -4.42 -2.81
CA ALA A 49 -5.90 -4.87 -3.05
C ALA A 49 -6.62 -4.10 -4.17
N VAL A 50 -6.32 -2.79 -4.31
CA VAL A 50 -6.95 -1.95 -5.34
C VAL A 50 -6.12 -1.80 -6.61
N ALA A 51 -4.79 -1.76 -6.51
CA ALA A 51 -3.90 -1.52 -7.64
C ALA A 51 -4.01 -2.63 -8.71
N GLY A 52 -4.28 -3.88 -8.30
CA GLY A 52 -4.53 -4.98 -9.24
C GLY A 52 -5.92 -5.02 -9.87
N ARG A 53 -6.86 -4.20 -9.36
CA ARG A 53 -8.25 -4.14 -9.84
C ARG A 53 -8.52 -2.94 -10.74
N LEU A 54 -7.71 -1.89 -10.61
CA LEU A 54 -7.85 -0.65 -11.36
C LEU A 54 -7.09 -0.72 -12.69
N THR A 55 -7.62 -0.02 -13.70
CA THR A 55 -6.86 0.27 -14.92
C THR A 55 -5.72 1.25 -14.62
N PRO A 56 -4.67 1.30 -15.46
CA PRO A 56 -3.56 2.24 -15.27
C PRO A 56 -4.02 3.71 -15.17
N GLN A 57 -5.09 4.07 -15.89
CA GLN A 57 -5.62 5.43 -15.88
C GLN A 57 -6.39 5.75 -14.58
N GLU A 58 -7.18 4.81 -14.06
CA GLU A 58 -7.87 4.99 -12.79
C GLU A 58 -6.91 5.06 -11.61
N LEU A 59 -5.83 4.28 -11.66
CA LEU A 59 -4.75 4.35 -10.68
C LEU A 59 -4.01 5.68 -10.77
N GLU A 60 -3.71 6.16 -11.99
CA GLU A 60 -3.12 7.49 -12.21
C GLU A 60 -4.01 8.59 -11.62
N ASP A 61 -5.30 8.61 -11.93
CA ASP A 61 -6.19 9.64 -11.40
C ASP A 61 -6.29 9.57 -9.87
N SER A 62 -6.38 8.37 -9.29
CA SER A 62 -6.41 8.18 -7.84
C SER A 62 -5.11 8.66 -7.19
N ALA A 63 -3.98 8.41 -7.83
CA ALA A 63 -2.68 8.85 -7.36
C ALA A 63 -2.51 10.37 -7.48
N ALA A 64 -2.98 10.98 -8.56
CA ALA A 64 -2.94 12.44 -8.73
C ALA A 64 -3.70 13.13 -7.60
N GLU A 65 -4.93 12.67 -7.32
CA GLU A 65 -5.74 13.23 -6.25
C GLU A 65 -5.11 13.00 -4.85
N ALA A 66 -4.40 11.87 -4.64
CA ALA A 66 -3.66 11.62 -3.41
C ALA A 66 -2.45 12.55 -3.24
N TYR A 67 -1.67 12.76 -4.31
CA TYR A 67 -0.53 13.68 -4.30
C TYR A 67 -0.93 15.15 -4.20
N GLU A 68 -2.11 15.54 -4.72
CA GLU A 68 -2.67 16.88 -4.55
C GLU A 68 -2.93 17.22 -3.08
N ARG A 69 -3.29 16.21 -2.27
CA ARG A 69 -3.52 16.35 -0.83
C ARG A 69 -2.23 16.41 0.00
N MET A 70 -1.11 16.00 -0.58
CA MET A 70 0.20 16.11 0.07
C MET A 70 0.72 17.54 0.01
N SER A 71 1.56 17.89 0.98
CA SER A 71 2.36 19.10 0.93
C SER A 71 3.40 19.04 -0.21
N PRO A 72 3.84 20.20 -0.73
CA PRO A 72 4.94 20.25 -1.70
C PRO A 72 6.23 19.60 -1.18
N ASP A 73 6.48 19.62 0.13
CA ASP A 73 7.64 18.96 0.74
C ASP A 73 7.55 17.44 0.67
N GLU A 74 6.37 16.88 0.98
CA GLU A 74 6.12 15.44 0.89
C GLU A 74 6.21 14.95 -0.56
N ARG A 75 5.65 15.70 -1.52
CA ARG A 75 5.79 15.39 -2.95
C ARG A 75 7.24 15.40 -3.40
N ARG A 76 8.04 16.37 -2.97
CA ARG A 76 9.48 16.41 -3.29
C ARG A 76 10.25 15.25 -2.72
N ALA A 77 9.95 14.86 -1.48
CA ALA A 77 10.57 13.70 -0.88
C ALA A 77 10.17 12.40 -1.59
N MET A 78 8.91 12.27 -1.99
CA MET A 78 8.43 11.13 -2.78
C MET A 78 9.09 11.09 -4.16
N ALA A 79 9.20 12.23 -4.85
CA ALA A 79 9.87 12.33 -6.14
C ALA A 79 11.34 11.87 -6.06
N ARG A 80 12.06 12.34 -5.03
CA ARG A 80 13.44 11.91 -4.76
C ARG A 80 13.53 10.40 -4.52
N PHE A 81 12.65 9.88 -3.67
CA PHE A 81 12.61 8.46 -3.36
C PHE A 81 12.35 7.59 -4.60
N LEU A 82 11.41 7.99 -5.45
CA LEU A 82 11.11 7.27 -6.69
C LEU A 82 12.28 7.36 -7.69
N ASN A 83 12.95 8.51 -7.80
CA ASN A 83 14.15 8.65 -8.63
C ASN A 83 15.30 7.77 -8.13
N ASP A 84 15.49 7.67 -6.81
CA ASP A 84 16.57 6.88 -6.21
C ASP A 84 16.34 5.37 -6.40
N ARG A 85 15.08 4.92 -6.40
CA ARG A 85 14.74 3.49 -6.50
C ARG A 85 14.36 3.03 -7.92
N SER A 86 14.02 3.95 -8.81
CA SER A 86 13.71 3.61 -10.20
C SER A 86 14.92 3.86 -11.09
N ASP A 87 15.24 2.93 -11.98
CA ASP A 87 16.26 3.13 -13.04
C ASP A 87 15.89 4.23 -14.05
N VAL A 88 14.72 4.84 -13.89
CA VAL A 88 14.20 5.85 -14.79
C VAL A 88 14.51 7.23 -14.20
N GLN A 89 15.42 7.96 -14.85
CA GLN A 89 15.69 9.35 -14.51
C GLN A 89 14.49 10.23 -14.87
N PHE A 90 13.76 10.67 -13.86
CA PHE A 90 12.65 11.60 -14.00
C PHE A 90 13.07 12.99 -13.49
N ASP A 91 13.88 13.68 -14.28
CA ASP A 91 14.48 14.97 -13.91
C ASP A 91 13.47 16.14 -13.80
N GLN A 92 12.26 15.99 -14.37
CA GLN A 92 11.32 17.10 -14.60
C GLN A 92 10.11 17.16 -13.66
N LEU A 93 9.92 16.17 -12.77
CA LEU A 93 8.64 15.98 -12.04
C LEU A 93 8.82 16.13 -10.52
N ARG A 94 9.64 17.10 -10.08
CA ARG A 94 10.12 17.17 -8.69
C ARG A 94 9.00 17.32 -7.65
N ASP A 95 7.90 17.98 -7.98
CA ASP A 95 6.79 18.21 -7.04
C ASP A 95 5.41 18.27 -7.71
N ASP A 96 5.32 17.90 -8.99
CA ASP A 96 4.06 17.91 -9.73
C ASP A 96 3.21 16.68 -9.37
N PRO A 97 1.99 16.85 -8.79
CA PRO A 97 1.10 15.74 -8.47
C PRO A 97 0.80 14.83 -9.66
N ARG A 98 0.56 15.41 -10.84
CA ARG A 98 0.23 14.65 -12.06
C ARG A 98 1.43 13.87 -12.55
N GLY A 99 2.61 14.45 -12.44
CA GLY A 99 3.86 13.78 -12.78
C GLY A 99 4.15 12.56 -11.92
N LEU A 100 3.97 12.69 -10.61
CA LEU A 100 4.12 11.59 -9.66
C LEU A 100 3.09 10.48 -9.92
N ALA A 101 1.84 10.85 -10.20
CA ALA A 101 0.77 9.92 -10.50
C ALA A 101 1.06 9.09 -11.77
N GLN A 102 1.50 9.75 -12.83
CA GLN A 102 1.86 9.10 -14.07
C GLN A 102 3.03 8.13 -13.86
N MET A 103 3.99 8.49 -13.00
CA MET A 103 5.08 7.60 -12.62
C MET A 103 4.57 6.37 -11.88
N THR A 104 3.73 6.56 -10.87
CA THR A 104 3.12 5.48 -10.09
C THR A 104 2.39 4.48 -10.99
N SER A 105 1.57 4.97 -11.92
CA SER A 105 0.87 4.13 -12.90
C SER A 105 1.81 3.36 -13.82
N ARG A 106 2.88 4.01 -14.31
CA ARG A 106 3.91 3.34 -15.14
C ARG A 106 4.65 2.26 -14.37
N VAL A 107 5.01 2.49 -13.11
CA VAL A 107 5.69 1.51 -12.26
C VAL A 107 4.77 0.30 -12.01
N GLN A 108 3.50 0.54 -11.66
CA GLN A 108 2.51 -0.53 -11.47
C GLN A 108 2.26 -1.35 -12.75
N SER A 109 2.25 -0.69 -13.91
CA SER A 109 2.04 -1.38 -15.18
C SER A 109 3.23 -2.28 -15.58
N ARG A 110 4.43 -1.97 -15.09
CA ARG A 110 5.67 -2.71 -15.39
C ARG A 110 5.98 -3.79 -14.38
N GLN A 111 5.65 -3.58 -13.11
CA GLN A 111 5.96 -4.50 -12.03
C GLN A 111 4.66 -4.99 -11.38
N PRO A 112 4.47 -6.31 -11.19
CA PRO A 112 3.28 -6.83 -10.52
C PRO A 112 3.14 -6.27 -9.09
N ASP A 113 4.25 -6.06 -8.40
CA ASP A 113 4.30 -5.45 -7.06
C ASP A 113 4.26 -3.91 -7.09
N GLY A 114 4.47 -3.31 -8.26
CA GLY A 114 4.38 -1.87 -8.53
C GLY A 114 5.04 -0.96 -7.50
N LEU A 115 4.33 0.11 -7.12
CA LEU A 115 4.81 1.10 -6.14
C LEU A 115 5.02 0.48 -4.75
N ALA A 116 4.22 -0.53 -4.40
CA ALA A 116 4.31 -1.26 -3.14
C ALA A 116 5.63 -2.04 -3.01
N GLY A 117 6.06 -2.73 -4.06
CA GLY A 117 7.36 -3.41 -4.10
C GLY A 117 8.54 -2.44 -4.08
N LEU A 118 8.38 -1.30 -4.76
CA LEU A 118 9.37 -0.23 -4.79
C LEU A 118 9.54 0.44 -3.42
N LEU A 119 8.44 0.75 -2.71
CA LEU A 119 8.44 1.40 -1.40
C LEU A 119 8.77 0.41 -0.27
N GLY A 120 8.25 -0.80 -0.35
CA GLY A 120 8.37 -1.87 0.65
C GLY A 120 9.69 -2.64 0.65
N GLY A 121 10.63 -2.30 -0.24
CA GLY A 121 12.00 -2.82 -0.14
C GLY A 121 12.20 -4.26 -0.63
N LEU A 122 11.27 -4.81 -1.42
CA LEU A 122 11.42 -6.11 -2.09
C LEU A 122 12.01 -6.00 -3.50
N GLY A 123 12.12 -4.78 -4.05
CA GLY A 123 12.53 -4.51 -5.43
C GLY A 123 14.01 -4.19 -5.68
N GLY A 124 14.94 -4.69 -4.84
CA GLY A 124 16.37 -4.38 -5.00
C GLY A 124 17.29 -5.35 -4.26
N GLY A 125 17.39 -6.59 -4.76
CA GLY A 125 18.40 -7.56 -4.34
C GLY A 125 18.13 -8.29 -3.02
N GLY A 126 17.70 -9.55 -3.13
CA GLY A 126 17.91 -10.55 -2.07
C GLY A 126 16.93 -10.52 -0.90
N MET A 127 15.69 -10.97 -1.12
CA MET A 127 14.81 -11.41 -0.02
C MET A 127 14.09 -12.74 -0.32
N GLY A 128 14.76 -13.60 -1.08
CA GLY A 128 14.55 -15.05 -1.00
C GLY A 128 15.24 -15.69 0.22
N GLY A 129 15.85 -14.89 1.10
CA GLY A 129 16.64 -15.36 2.24
C GLY A 129 15.90 -15.48 3.59
N MET A 130 14.73 -14.85 3.76
CA MET A 130 13.99 -14.94 5.05
C MET A 130 13.03 -16.14 5.13
N LEU A 131 12.84 -16.87 4.03
CA LEU A 131 12.23 -18.20 4.09
C LEU A 131 13.21 -19.27 4.63
N SER A 132 14.52 -18.96 4.72
CA SER A 132 15.52 -19.84 5.34
C SER A 132 15.52 -19.80 6.87
N ASP A 133 15.00 -18.73 7.51
CA ASP A 133 14.88 -18.67 8.98
C ASP A 133 13.63 -19.42 9.50
N VAL A 134 12.57 -19.55 8.69
CA VAL A 134 11.37 -20.32 9.09
C VAL A 134 11.55 -21.83 8.95
N LEU A 135 12.49 -22.28 8.10
CA LEU A 135 12.85 -23.69 7.96
C LEU A 135 14.07 -24.10 8.82
N GLY A 136 14.57 -23.19 9.65
CA GLY A 136 15.80 -23.32 10.42
C GLY A 136 15.62 -23.29 11.93
N GLY A 137 14.87 -24.23 12.49
CA GLY A 137 15.22 -24.80 13.80
C GLY A 137 14.81 -24.04 15.08
N ASP A 138 14.16 -24.82 15.94
CA ASP A 138 14.28 -24.80 17.41
C ASP A 138 13.51 -23.75 18.25
N ASN A 139 12.41 -24.26 18.82
CA ASN A 139 12.17 -24.32 20.27
C ASN A 139 12.51 -23.07 21.10
N ASP A 140 11.59 -22.11 21.19
CA ASP A 140 11.47 -21.30 22.41
C ASP A 140 10.02 -20.84 22.65
N ARG A 141 9.27 -21.71 23.33
CA ARG A 141 7.91 -21.44 23.84
C ARG A 141 7.97 -20.58 25.10
N ASN A 142 8.51 -19.36 25.05
CA ASN A 142 8.24 -18.37 26.11
C ASN A 142 8.64 -16.94 25.72
N ARG A 143 7.87 -16.30 24.83
CA ARG A 143 7.89 -14.84 24.71
C ARG A 143 6.50 -14.29 24.50
N GLN A 144 5.71 -14.38 25.56
CA GLN A 144 4.52 -13.56 25.75
C GLN A 144 4.91 -12.08 25.84
N ARG A 145 4.20 -11.26 25.06
CA ARG A 145 3.97 -9.82 25.26
C ARG A 145 5.17 -8.88 25.06
N GLN A 146 5.46 -8.60 23.79
CA GLN A 146 5.54 -7.21 23.30
C GLN A 146 5.52 -7.25 21.77
N GLY A 147 4.49 -6.63 21.18
CA GLY A 147 4.41 -6.41 19.74
C GLY A 147 5.45 -5.41 19.27
N GLY A 148 5.72 -5.44 17.97
CA GLY A 148 6.48 -4.43 17.23
C GLY A 148 8.00 -4.64 17.32
N GLY A 149 8.56 -5.45 16.43
CA GLY A 149 10.00 -5.60 16.34
C GLY A 149 10.41 -6.75 15.43
N GLY A 150 10.27 -6.55 14.12
CA GLY A 150 10.65 -7.57 13.14
C GLY A 150 10.32 -7.28 11.68
N MET A 151 9.86 -6.08 11.35
CA MET A 151 9.73 -5.58 9.96
C MET A 151 9.51 -4.06 9.91
N GLY A 152 9.74 -3.36 11.03
CA GLY A 152 9.33 -1.96 11.25
C GLY A 152 10.42 -0.92 11.04
N ASP A 153 11.63 -1.31 10.61
CA ASP A 153 12.75 -0.38 10.47
C ASP A 153 13.05 0.06 9.02
N MET A 154 12.56 -0.68 8.02
CA MET A 154 12.86 -0.42 6.60
C MET A 154 11.65 0.13 5.80
N LEU A 155 10.45 0.07 6.38
CA LEU A 155 9.21 0.72 5.89
C LEU A 155 8.98 2.11 6.52
N GLN A 156 9.92 2.63 7.32
CA GLN A 156 9.81 3.85 8.13
C GLN A 156 9.69 5.17 7.36
N ASN A 157 9.44 5.17 6.04
CA ASN A 157 9.24 6.42 5.34
C ASN A 157 7.77 6.84 5.47
N PRO A 158 7.42 7.80 6.36
CA PRO A 158 6.03 8.23 6.54
C PRO A 158 5.41 8.78 5.25
N ILE A 159 6.24 9.26 4.33
CA ILE A 159 5.82 9.80 3.04
C ILE A 159 5.44 8.68 2.06
N ALA A 160 6.15 7.55 2.11
CA ALA A 160 5.81 6.36 1.33
C ALA A 160 4.47 5.76 1.78
N ARG A 161 4.27 5.66 3.10
CA ARG A 161 3.00 5.26 3.69
C ARG A 161 1.88 6.23 3.31
N ALA A 162 2.12 7.53 3.45
CA ALA A 162 1.14 8.55 3.08
C ALA A 162 0.73 8.44 1.60
N ALA A 163 1.70 8.14 0.72
CA ALA A 163 1.45 7.94 -0.71
C ALA A 163 0.61 6.71 -0.96
N LEU A 164 1.03 5.55 -0.45
CA LEU A 164 0.30 4.28 -0.61
C LEU A 164 -1.10 4.36 -0.03
N GLY A 165 -1.22 4.87 1.21
CA GLY A 165 -2.49 5.01 1.90
C GLY A 165 -3.42 6.00 1.20
N GLY A 166 -2.88 7.11 0.70
CA GLY A 166 -3.65 8.07 -0.09
C GLY A 166 -4.13 7.51 -1.42
N ILE A 167 -3.24 6.91 -2.20
CA ILE A 167 -3.63 6.28 -3.46
C ILE A 167 -4.70 5.20 -3.21
N ALA A 168 -4.52 4.38 -2.16
CA ALA A 168 -5.45 3.34 -1.79
C ALA A 168 -6.83 3.90 -1.39
N ALA A 169 -6.88 4.93 -0.54
CA ALA A 169 -8.13 5.56 -0.11
C ALA A 169 -8.89 6.15 -1.31
N MET A 170 -8.19 6.85 -2.20
CA MET A 170 -8.78 7.46 -3.39
C MET A 170 -9.28 6.42 -4.38
N ALA A 171 -8.52 5.33 -4.56
CA ALA A 171 -8.90 4.19 -5.36
C ALA A 171 -10.13 3.45 -4.80
N MET A 172 -10.13 3.14 -3.50
CA MET A 172 -11.27 2.50 -2.82
C MET A 172 -12.54 3.33 -2.96
N ARG A 173 -12.43 4.65 -2.83
CA ARG A 173 -13.55 5.56 -3.01
C ARG A 173 -14.15 5.50 -4.42
N LYS A 174 -13.36 5.19 -5.45
CA LYS A 174 -13.85 4.98 -6.82
C LYS A 174 -14.55 3.63 -6.99
N ILE A 175 -14.10 2.60 -6.28
CA ILE A 175 -14.67 1.25 -6.35
C ILE A 175 -16.00 1.14 -5.58
N ILE A 176 -16.15 1.90 -4.48
CA ILE A 176 -17.33 1.86 -3.60
C ILE A 176 -18.48 2.73 -4.13
N ARG A 177 -18.16 3.78 -4.90
CA ARG A 177 -19.16 4.68 -5.52
C ARG A 177 -19.91 4.01 -6.66
#